data_AF-A0A1P8LXB6-F1
#
_entry.id   AF-A0A1P8LXB6-F1
#
_cell.length_a   1.000
_cell.length_b   1.000
_cell.length_c   1.000
_cell.angle_alpha   90.00
_cell.angle_beta   90.00
_cell.angle_gamma   90.00
#
_symmetry.space_group_name_H-M   'P 1'
#
loop_
_entity.id
_entity.type
_entity.pdbx_description
1 polymer ?
#
loop_
_entity_poly.entity_id
_entity_poly.type
_entity_poly.pdbx_seq_one_letter_code
_entity_poly.pdbx_strand_id
1 'polypeptide(L)'
;MDKKPRFIRARWKKFVASLSDDQKHALETLVRDPGPERMIQLSILQYRGDDLLTDEQYKLLDSVYVYPKAVNDEYPAKDARRWVFRRALSLGWTPKLFGVQDRSIGRGRGREGHKAERWGKKYQWMAYHELLARVADNYHPSRRFDENQPYEGLHQITGEREIDPSLPPIDFRAFNENGGIGATAWQPPLIQLEEWPPTPLDFNQYRGDIRRFLADMDSEPTVAGSMFRRDRGGNDWVVLESVIKQVDPQARKGWRGLREQAAVDTLLIAADAAEEFLTDLPDDPHHQIPDLFDSHGHTGCCYVGEVGRVGGSCCHRHDQLRPIEVGNKTFRLVPTVEQYSWEGSVLDCSIGETASTVLPSTFIQQTAGLTFDMRGPSWLNAAGHPIFTYYEEEGNDSHAFLVSACFLRNFLTEHKLALIVLHWFDRMELKEDHSGPHPYAESRIHARMSADLKIFEDTPRRSGRGLG
;
A
#
# COMPACT_ATOMS: atom_id res chain seq x y z
N MET A 1 -30.18 -22.78 -3.20
CA MET A 1 -30.21 -24.25 -3.04
C MET A 1 -28.87 -24.78 -3.53
N ASP A 2 -27.95 -25.05 -2.60
CA ASP A 2 -26.63 -25.60 -2.94
C ASP A 2 -26.77 -26.98 -3.54
N LYS A 3 -26.53 -27.09 -4.85
CA LYS A 3 -26.51 -28.37 -5.54
C LYS A 3 -25.20 -29.07 -5.21
N LYS A 4 -25.23 -29.99 -4.24
CA LYS A 4 -24.04 -30.78 -3.89
C LYS A 4 -23.60 -31.67 -5.07
N PRO A 5 -22.28 -31.92 -5.26
CA PRO A 5 -21.78 -32.85 -6.26
C PRO A 5 -22.43 -34.23 -6.13
N ARG A 6 -22.76 -34.87 -7.26
CA ARG A 6 -23.40 -36.19 -7.25
C ARG A 6 -22.39 -37.29 -7.57
N PHE A 7 -22.20 -38.21 -6.63
CA PHE A 7 -21.34 -39.39 -6.80
C PHE A 7 -22.02 -40.49 -7.62
N ILE A 8 -21.34 -41.03 -8.63
CA ILE A 8 -21.84 -42.10 -9.50
C ILE A 8 -21.11 -43.41 -9.18
N ARG A 9 -21.73 -44.20 -8.30
CA ARG A 9 -21.20 -45.51 -7.83
C ARG A 9 -20.81 -46.47 -8.97
N ALA A 10 -21.53 -46.47 -10.08
CA ALA A 10 -21.23 -47.35 -11.21
C ALA A 10 -19.91 -46.97 -11.91
N ARG A 11 -19.61 -45.67 -12.02
CA ARG A 11 -18.36 -45.17 -12.60
C ARG A 11 -17.18 -45.39 -11.66
N TRP A 12 -17.42 -45.22 -10.36
CA TRP A 12 -16.43 -45.57 -9.33
C TRP A 12 -16.00 -47.03 -9.39
N LYS A 13 -16.96 -47.96 -9.49
CA LYS A 13 -16.65 -49.39 -9.64
C LYS A 13 -15.82 -49.68 -10.89
N LYS A 14 -16.09 -48.98 -12.00
CA LYS A 14 -15.30 -49.11 -13.24
C LYS A 14 -13.88 -48.57 -13.08
N PHE A 15 -13.72 -47.43 -12.40
CA PHE A 15 -12.41 -46.87 -12.08
C PHE A 15 -11.60 -47.85 -11.21
N VAL A 16 -12.15 -48.31 -10.08
CA VAL A 16 -11.45 -49.25 -9.17
C VAL A 16 -11.09 -50.57 -9.88
N ALA A 17 -11.96 -51.05 -10.78
CA ALA A 17 -11.69 -52.24 -11.58
C ALA A 17 -10.59 -52.04 -12.64
N SER A 18 -10.32 -50.79 -13.06
CA SER A 18 -9.28 -50.47 -14.02
C SER A 18 -7.88 -50.34 -13.40
N LEU A 19 -7.76 -50.31 -12.06
CA LEU A 19 -6.49 -50.19 -11.35
C LEU A 19 -5.73 -51.51 -11.27
N SER A 20 -4.41 -51.47 -11.42
CA SER A 20 -3.51 -52.58 -11.05
C SER A 20 -3.45 -52.76 -9.53
N ASP A 21 -2.90 -53.88 -9.06
CA ASP A 21 -2.83 -54.15 -7.63
C ASP A 21 -1.86 -53.20 -6.90
N ASP A 22 -0.76 -52.80 -7.56
CA ASP A 22 0.15 -51.77 -7.05
C ASP A 22 -0.54 -50.40 -6.94
N GLN A 23 -1.37 -50.04 -7.94
CA GLN A 23 -2.16 -48.80 -7.92
C GLN A 23 -3.22 -48.81 -6.82
N LYS A 24 -3.90 -49.95 -6.59
CA LYS A 24 -4.88 -50.10 -5.50
C LYS A 24 -4.21 -49.98 -4.13
N HIS A 25 -2.99 -50.49 -3.98
CA HIS A 25 -2.23 -50.37 -2.76
C HIS A 25 -1.80 -48.92 -2.52
N ALA A 26 -1.24 -48.26 -3.54
CA ALA A 26 -0.85 -46.85 -3.46
C ALA A 26 -2.05 -45.90 -3.21
N LEU A 27 -3.24 -46.24 -3.70
CA LEU A 27 -4.47 -45.46 -3.55
C LEU A 27 -5.44 -46.01 -2.51
N GLU A 28 -5.01 -46.90 -1.61
CA GLU A 28 -5.89 -47.64 -0.70
C GLU A 28 -6.84 -46.71 0.08
N THR A 29 -6.31 -45.58 0.55
CA THR A 29 -7.06 -44.55 1.29
C THR A 29 -8.17 -43.91 0.46
N LEU A 30 -7.95 -43.66 -0.83
CA LEU A 30 -8.97 -43.16 -1.75
C LEU A 30 -9.98 -44.24 -2.13
N VAL A 31 -9.52 -45.48 -2.34
CA VAL A 31 -10.38 -46.62 -2.67
C VAL A 31 -11.39 -46.90 -1.55
N ARG A 32 -10.96 -46.73 -0.29
CA ARG A 32 -11.81 -46.88 0.91
C ARG A 32 -12.79 -45.71 1.11
N ASP A 33 -12.38 -44.48 0.76
CA ASP A 33 -13.20 -43.28 0.97
C ASP A 33 -13.03 -42.27 -0.19
N PRO A 34 -13.92 -42.31 -1.20
CA PRO A 34 -13.82 -41.50 -2.40
C PRO A 34 -14.41 -40.10 -2.22
N GLY A 35 -13.88 -39.33 -1.27
CA GLY A 35 -14.27 -37.94 -1.04
C GLY A 35 -13.75 -36.98 -2.14
N PRO A 36 -14.49 -35.91 -2.49
CA PRO A 36 -14.11 -34.97 -3.55
C PRO A 36 -12.76 -34.25 -3.30
N GLU A 37 -12.38 -34.01 -2.04
CA GLU A 37 -11.10 -33.36 -1.70
C GLU A 37 -9.87 -34.22 -2.04
N ARG A 38 -10.00 -35.56 -1.93
CA ARG A 38 -8.91 -36.50 -2.24
C ARG A 38 -8.71 -36.68 -3.74
N MET A 39 -9.76 -36.42 -4.52
CA MET A 39 -9.70 -36.45 -5.98
C MET A 39 -8.90 -35.27 -6.53
N ILE A 40 -9.02 -34.09 -5.90
CA ILE A 40 -8.23 -32.89 -6.24
C ILE A 40 -6.73 -33.17 -6.08
N GLN A 41 -6.33 -33.88 -5.03
CA GLN A 41 -4.93 -34.26 -4.79
C GLN A 41 -4.34 -35.11 -5.94
N LEU A 42 -5.14 -35.99 -6.56
CA LEU A 42 -4.67 -36.80 -7.70
C LEU A 42 -4.51 -36.00 -9.00
N SER A 43 -5.37 -35.00 -9.23
CA SER A 43 -5.22 -34.10 -10.38
C SER A 43 -3.95 -33.24 -10.29
N ILE A 44 -3.49 -32.92 -9.08
CA ILE A 44 -2.24 -32.18 -8.85
C ILE A 44 -1.01 -33.06 -9.10
N LEU A 45 -1.08 -34.36 -8.78
CA LEU A 45 0.01 -35.31 -9.02
C LEU A 45 0.26 -35.55 -10.52
N GLN A 46 -0.81 -35.57 -11.33
CA GLN A 46 -0.71 -35.59 -12.81
C GLN A 46 0.16 -34.45 -13.36
N TYR A 47 0.10 -33.28 -12.73
CA TYR A 47 0.83 -32.09 -13.18
C TYR A 47 2.32 -32.08 -12.80
N ARG A 48 2.73 -32.93 -11.83
CA ARG A 48 4.11 -33.00 -11.31
C ARG A 48 4.98 -34.09 -11.96
N GLY A 49 4.42 -34.89 -12.85
CA GLY A 49 5.16 -35.89 -13.63
C GLY A 49 5.37 -37.24 -12.94
N ASP A 50 4.79 -37.45 -11.75
CA ASP A 50 4.76 -38.74 -11.05
C ASP A 50 3.42 -39.44 -11.34
N ASP A 51 3.24 -39.88 -12.59
CA ASP A 51 1.95 -40.41 -13.06
C ASP A 51 1.65 -41.81 -12.54
N LEU A 52 0.85 -41.86 -11.48
CA LEU A 52 0.37 -43.10 -10.88
C LEU A 52 -0.78 -43.74 -11.67
N LEU A 53 -1.46 -43.00 -12.54
CA LEU A 53 -2.64 -43.41 -13.32
C LEU A 53 -2.47 -43.10 -14.81
N THR A 54 -3.14 -43.85 -15.67
CA THR A 54 -3.20 -43.56 -17.11
C THR A 54 -4.24 -42.49 -17.44
N ASP A 55 -4.13 -41.84 -18.59
CA ASP A 55 -5.12 -40.85 -19.07
C ASP A 55 -6.56 -41.37 -19.05
N GLU A 56 -6.77 -42.65 -19.40
CA GLU A 56 -8.10 -43.27 -19.37
C GLU A 56 -8.59 -43.53 -17.94
N GLN A 57 -7.67 -43.86 -17.01
CA GLN A 57 -8.00 -43.97 -15.59
C GLN A 57 -8.33 -42.59 -14.99
N TYR A 58 -7.63 -41.53 -15.37
CA TYR A 58 -7.97 -40.14 -14.98
C TYR A 58 -9.33 -39.71 -15.52
N LYS A 59 -9.64 -39.99 -16.80
CA LYS A 59 -10.99 -39.71 -17.35
C LYS A 59 -12.09 -40.47 -16.63
N LEU A 60 -11.84 -41.74 -16.28
CA LEU A 60 -12.78 -42.55 -15.50
C LEU A 60 -12.98 -41.95 -14.11
N LEU A 61 -11.90 -41.52 -13.45
CA LEU A 61 -11.89 -40.87 -12.15
C LEU A 61 -12.69 -39.56 -12.15
N ASP A 62 -12.41 -38.65 -13.09
CA ASP A 62 -13.14 -37.38 -13.26
C ASP A 62 -14.64 -37.60 -13.50
N SER A 63 -15.00 -38.68 -14.20
CA SER A 63 -16.39 -38.99 -14.49
C SER A 63 -17.20 -39.46 -13.27
N VAL A 64 -16.54 -39.82 -12.16
CA VAL A 64 -17.18 -40.37 -10.95
C VAL A 64 -18.10 -39.36 -10.30
N TYR A 65 -17.74 -38.08 -10.32
CA TYR A 65 -18.58 -37.00 -9.81
C TYR A 65 -19.22 -36.24 -10.96
N VAL A 66 -20.52 -35.96 -10.83
CA VAL A 66 -21.19 -34.96 -11.65
C VAL A 66 -21.42 -33.74 -10.79
N TYR A 67 -20.61 -32.72 -11.05
CA TYR A 67 -20.78 -31.41 -10.48
C TYR A 67 -21.99 -30.72 -11.14
N PRO A 68 -22.80 -29.95 -10.39
CA PRO A 68 -23.79 -29.10 -11.02
C PRO A 68 -23.11 -28.19 -12.03
N LYS A 69 -23.84 -27.82 -13.09
CA LYS A 69 -23.36 -26.78 -14.00
C LYS A 69 -23.11 -25.52 -13.16
N ALA A 70 -21.86 -25.06 -13.14
CA ALA A 70 -21.53 -23.77 -12.54
C ALA A 70 -22.46 -22.73 -13.16
N VAL A 71 -23.09 -21.92 -12.31
CA VAL A 71 -23.75 -20.71 -12.80
C VAL A 71 -22.64 -19.86 -13.38
N ASN A 72 -22.78 -19.44 -14.64
CA ASN A 72 -21.85 -18.47 -15.19
C ASN A 72 -22.35 -17.09 -14.80
N ASP A 73 -21.81 -16.58 -13.71
CA ASP A 73 -22.12 -15.24 -13.20
C ASP A 73 -21.32 -14.15 -13.93
N GLU A 74 -20.50 -14.51 -14.93
CA GLU A 74 -19.75 -13.54 -15.74
C GLU A 74 -20.64 -12.80 -16.75
N TYR A 75 -20.36 -11.51 -16.92
CA TYR A 75 -20.96 -10.73 -17.99
C TYR A 75 -20.44 -11.18 -19.38
N PRO A 76 -21.29 -11.40 -20.40
CA PRO A 76 -20.86 -11.94 -21.69
C PRO A 76 -19.85 -11.04 -22.43
N ALA A 77 -18.56 -11.38 -22.36
CA ALA A 77 -17.47 -10.55 -22.91
C ALA A 77 -17.61 -10.26 -24.42
N LYS A 78 -18.19 -11.18 -25.20
CA LYS A 78 -18.42 -10.96 -26.65
C LYS A 78 -19.47 -9.87 -26.89
N ASP A 79 -20.52 -9.85 -26.08
CA ASP A 79 -21.59 -8.86 -26.22
C ASP A 79 -21.15 -7.51 -25.66
N ALA A 80 -20.34 -7.50 -24.60
CA ALA A 80 -19.65 -6.31 -24.12
C ALA A 80 -18.81 -5.64 -25.23
N ARG A 81 -17.94 -6.41 -25.90
CA ARG A 81 -17.09 -5.89 -26.99
C ARG A 81 -17.91 -5.31 -28.15
N ARG A 82 -18.98 -5.99 -28.55
CA ARG A 82 -19.89 -5.52 -29.60
C ARG A 82 -20.61 -4.25 -29.20
N TRP A 83 -21.06 -4.18 -27.95
CA TRP A 83 -21.71 -3.01 -27.39
C TRP A 83 -20.76 -1.81 -27.40
N VAL A 84 -19.53 -1.98 -26.88
CA VAL A 84 -18.51 -0.91 -26.84
C VAL A 84 -18.19 -0.40 -28.24
N PHE A 85 -17.98 -1.31 -29.20
CA PHE A 85 -17.73 -0.93 -30.59
C PHE A 85 -18.90 -0.14 -31.20
N ARG A 86 -20.13 -0.63 -31.05
CA ARG A 86 -21.33 0.06 -31.53
C ARG A 86 -21.50 1.42 -30.87
N ARG A 87 -21.21 1.52 -29.57
CA ARG A 87 -21.33 2.76 -28.81
C ARG A 87 -20.30 3.79 -29.26
N ALA A 88 -19.04 3.40 -29.46
CA ALA A 88 -18.00 4.27 -30.02
C ALA A 88 -18.41 4.87 -31.38
N LEU A 89 -19.01 4.06 -32.26
CA LEU A 89 -19.58 4.56 -33.53
C LEU A 89 -20.73 5.55 -33.30
N SER A 90 -21.62 5.26 -32.35
CA SER A 90 -22.77 6.14 -32.02
C SER A 90 -22.35 7.48 -31.41
N LEU A 91 -21.22 7.51 -30.71
CA LEU A 91 -20.64 8.73 -30.16
C LEU A 91 -20.02 9.61 -31.26
N GLY A 92 -19.84 9.09 -32.48
CA GLY A 92 -19.37 9.84 -33.64
C GLY A 92 -17.98 9.45 -34.15
N TRP A 93 -17.33 8.45 -33.56
CA TRP A 93 -16.06 7.97 -34.11
C TRP A 93 -16.30 7.33 -35.47
N THR A 94 -15.55 7.78 -36.49
CA THR A 94 -15.54 7.13 -37.81
C THR A 94 -14.11 7.10 -38.35
N PRO A 95 -13.77 6.08 -39.17
CA PRO A 95 -12.47 6.05 -39.85
C PRO A 95 -12.20 7.28 -40.72
N LYS A 96 -13.26 7.89 -41.27
CA LYS A 96 -13.17 9.11 -42.08
C LYS A 96 -12.71 10.32 -41.27
N LEU A 97 -13.18 10.47 -40.02
CA LEU A 97 -12.85 11.60 -39.16
C LEU A 97 -11.50 11.42 -38.46
N PHE A 98 -11.22 10.21 -37.95
CA PHE A 98 -10.11 9.99 -37.02
C PHE A 98 -9.11 8.92 -37.47
N GLY A 99 -9.41 8.15 -38.52
CA GLY A 99 -8.60 6.99 -38.89
C GLY A 99 -7.19 7.31 -39.39
N VAL A 100 -6.96 8.52 -39.93
CA VAL A 100 -5.60 8.96 -40.30
C VAL A 100 -4.79 9.28 -39.04
N GLN A 101 -5.37 10.05 -38.12
CA GLN A 101 -4.74 10.46 -36.86
C GLN A 101 -4.48 9.26 -35.94
N ASP A 102 -5.43 8.33 -35.84
CA ASP A 102 -5.25 7.10 -35.06
C ASP A 102 -4.13 6.20 -35.57
N ARG A 103 -3.72 6.33 -36.85
CA ARG A 103 -2.56 5.62 -37.43
C ARG A 103 -1.24 6.35 -37.23
N SER A 104 -1.27 7.63 -36.86
CA SER A 104 -0.07 8.45 -36.60
C SER A 104 0.26 8.59 -35.11
N ILE A 105 -0.75 8.68 -34.24
CA ILE A 105 -0.61 8.80 -32.78
C ILE A 105 -0.18 7.46 -32.16
N GLY A 106 0.71 7.48 -31.15
CA GLY A 106 1.06 6.30 -30.34
C GLY A 106 2.09 5.35 -30.96
N ARG A 107 2.92 5.81 -31.90
CA ARG A 107 4.01 5.01 -32.51
C ARG A 107 5.23 4.81 -31.61
N GLY A 108 5.27 5.45 -30.44
CA GLY A 108 6.33 5.28 -29.44
C GLY A 108 6.29 3.88 -28.79
N ARG A 109 7.35 3.09 -29.00
CA ARG A 109 7.53 1.76 -28.39
C ARG A 109 8.17 1.80 -26.99
N GLY A 110 8.39 2.98 -26.41
CA GLY A 110 9.04 3.15 -25.10
C GLY A 110 8.15 2.70 -23.94
N ARG A 111 8.73 2.56 -22.73
CA ARG A 111 7.99 2.41 -21.46
C ARG A 111 7.69 3.77 -20.80
N GLU A 112 7.78 4.86 -21.57
CA GLU A 112 7.56 6.22 -21.11
C GLU A 112 6.09 6.43 -20.72
N GLY A 113 5.85 7.18 -19.64
CA GLY A 113 4.53 7.63 -19.22
C GLY A 113 3.92 8.66 -20.18
N HIS A 114 2.68 9.09 -19.94
CA HIS A 114 2.05 10.25 -20.62
C HIS A 114 1.91 10.17 -22.15
N LYS A 115 1.76 8.98 -22.71
CA LYS A 115 1.62 8.83 -24.17
C LYS A 115 0.30 9.39 -24.67
N ALA A 116 0.37 10.14 -25.76
CA ALA A 116 -0.83 10.60 -26.47
C ALA A 116 -1.72 9.41 -26.86
N GLU A 117 -2.95 9.41 -26.33
CA GLU A 117 -3.94 8.38 -26.59
C GLU A 117 -4.63 8.58 -27.95
N ARG A 118 -4.87 7.48 -28.68
CA ARG A 118 -5.59 7.53 -29.96
C ARG A 118 -7.05 7.96 -29.75
N TRP A 119 -7.60 8.73 -30.69
CA TRP A 119 -9.01 9.12 -30.65
C TRP A 119 -9.93 7.90 -30.55
N GLY A 120 -9.68 6.86 -31.35
CA GLY A 120 -10.44 5.62 -31.27
C GLY A 120 -10.43 4.96 -29.89
N LYS A 121 -9.31 5.03 -29.15
CA LYS A 121 -9.24 4.49 -27.79
C LYS A 121 -10.01 5.39 -26.80
N LYS A 122 -9.99 6.71 -26.94
CA LYS A 122 -10.82 7.63 -26.12
C LYS A 122 -12.32 7.33 -26.24
N TYR A 123 -12.82 7.13 -27.47
CA TYR A 123 -14.23 6.78 -27.69
C TYR A 123 -14.57 5.37 -27.16
N GLN A 124 -13.62 4.43 -27.23
CA GLN A 124 -13.77 3.10 -26.62
C GLN A 124 -13.82 3.17 -25.10
N TRP A 125 -13.00 4.01 -24.45
CA TRP A 125 -13.03 4.26 -23.01
C TRP A 125 -14.37 4.84 -22.56
N MET A 126 -14.86 5.89 -23.22
CA MET A 126 -16.19 6.47 -22.92
C MET A 126 -17.29 5.41 -23.01
N ALA A 127 -17.28 4.60 -24.06
CA ALA A 127 -18.22 3.51 -24.22
C ALA A 127 -18.04 2.44 -23.13
N TYR A 128 -16.81 2.00 -22.87
CA TYR A 128 -16.50 0.99 -21.87
C TYR A 128 -17.01 1.39 -20.48
N HIS A 129 -16.72 2.62 -20.03
CA HIS A 129 -17.19 3.13 -18.74
C HIS A 129 -18.71 3.28 -18.67
N GLU A 130 -19.37 3.66 -19.78
CA GLU A 130 -20.83 3.66 -19.83
C GLU A 130 -21.41 2.24 -19.72
N LEU A 131 -20.78 1.25 -20.35
CA LEU A 131 -21.19 -0.14 -20.20
C LEU A 131 -20.96 -0.63 -18.78
N LEU A 132 -19.80 -0.32 -18.18
CA LEU A 132 -19.45 -0.69 -16.82
C LEU A 132 -20.48 -0.17 -15.82
N ALA A 133 -20.87 1.10 -15.92
CA ALA A 133 -21.92 1.68 -15.10
C ALA A 133 -23.26 0.93 -15.25
N ARG A 134 -23.68 0.64 -16.49
CA ARG A 134 -24.91 -0.13 -16.76
C ARG A 134 -24.83 -1.54 -16.18
N VAL A 135 -23.68 -2.20 -16.25
CA VAL A 135 -23.48 -3.54 -15.67
C VAL A 135 -23.57 -3.44 -14.15
N ALA A 136 -22.83 -2.52 -13.53
CA ALA A 136 -22.82 -2.31 -12.08
C ALA A 136 -24.20 -1.98 -11.50
N ASP A 137 -25.04 -1.23 -12.22
CA ASP A 137 -26.41 -0.90 -11.80
C ASP A 137 -27.36 -2.12 -11.80
N ASN A 138 -27.03 -3.19 -12.53
CA ASN A 138 -27.89 -4.37 -12.71
C ASN A 138 -27.30 -5.67 -12.15
N TYR A 139 -25.98 -5.70 -11.98
CA TYR A 139 -25.19 -6.83 -11.52
C TYR A 139 -24.21 -6.32 -10.47
N HIS A 140 -24.27 -6.91 -9.28
CA HIS A 140 -23.39 -6.55 -8.18
C HIS A 140 -22.07 -7.32 -8.30
N PRO A 141 -20.94 -6.67 -8.65
CA PRO A 141 -19.66 -7.34 -8.71
C PRO A 141 -19.22 -7.78 -7.31
N SER A 142 -18.67 -8.99 -7.22
CA SER A 142 -17.96 -9.45 -6.03
C SER A 142 -16.44 -9.30 -6.24
N ARG A 143 -15.71 -8.94 -5.18
CA ARG A 143 -14.24 -8.83 -5.23
C ARG A 143 -13.57 -10.21 -5.42
N ARG A 144 -14.19 -11.27 -4.91
CA ARG A 144 -13.81 -12.67 -5.14
C ARG A 144 -15.01 -13.52 -5.49
N PHE A 145 -14.78 -14.65 -6.16
CA PHE A 145 -15.83 -15.60 -6.57
C PHE A 145 -16.61 -16.21 -5.37
N ASP A 146 -16.04 -16.17 -4.16
CA ASP A 146 -16.58 -16.72 -2.93
C ASP A 146 -17.02 -15.66 -1.90
N GLU A 147 -16.91 -14.38 -2.24
CA GLU A 147 -17.26 -13.28 -1.35
C GLU A 147 -18.72 -12.84 -1.55
N ASN A 148 -19.52 -12.94 -0.48
CA ASN A 148 -20.90 -12.45 -0.42
C ASN A 148 -21.01 -11.02 0.15
N GLN A 149 -19.96 -10.20 0.01
CA GLN A 149 -20.03 -8.83 0.51
C GLN A 149 -21.06 -8.02 -0.29
N PRO A 150 -21.89 -7.18 0.36
CA PRO A 150 -22.78 -6.27 -0.34
C PRO A 150 -22.01 -5.36 -1.29
N TYR A 151 -22.55 -5.17 -2.49
CA TYR A 151 -22.05 -4.15 -3.39
C TYR A 151 -22.53 -2.78 -2.88
N GLU A 152 -21.58 -1.98 -2.39
CA GLU A 152 -21.76 -0.65 -1.84
C GLU A 152 -21.68 0.43 -2.93
N GLY A 153 -21.01 0.15 -4.06
CA GLY A 153 -20.98 1.03 -5.22
C GLY A 153 -19.72 0.91 -6.08
N LEU A 154 -19.63 1.77 -7.11
CA LEU A 154 -18.57 1.75 -8.14
C LEU A 154 -17.14 1.83 -7.57
N HIS A 155 -16.97 2.36 -6.37
CA HIS A 155 -15.68 2.40 -5.67
C HIS A 155 -15.10 1.01 -5.37
N GLN A 156 -15.91 -0.05 -5.34
CA GLN A 156 -15.43 -1.42 -5.13
C GLN A 156 -14.85 -2.05 -6.41
N ILE A 157 -15.03 -1.41 -7.57
CA ILE A 157 -14.42 -1.82 -8.84
C ILE A 157 -13.01 -1.22 -8.89
N THR A 158 -12.08 -1.85 -8.18
CA THR A 158 -10.69 -1.41 -8.06
C THR A 158 -10.02 -1.32 -9.44
N GLY A 159 -9.29 -0.23 -9.69
CA GLY A 159 -8.54 -0.01 -10.93
C GLY A 159 -9.30 0.73 -12.04
N GLU A 160 -10.60 0.98 -11.87
CA GLU A 160 -11.43 1.72 -12.85
C GLU A 160 -11.61 3.20 -12.48
N ARG A 161 -11.00 3.65 -11.37
CA ARG A 161 -10.94 5.06 -10.98
C ARG A 161 -9.71 5.68 -11.60
N GLU A 162 -9.90 6.35 -12.74
CA GLU A 162 -8.80 6.90 -13.55
C GLU A 162 -8.33 8.29 -13.11
N ILE A 163 -9.21 9.09 -12.49
CA ILE A 163 -8.89 10.45 -12.03
C ILE A 163 -9.36 10.57 -10.59
N ASP A 164 -8.51 11.13 -9.71
CA ASP A 164 -8.92 11.54 -8.37
C ASP A 164 -9.37 13.02 -8.42
N PRO A 165 -10.69 13.29 -8.38
CA PRO A 165 -11.20 14.65 -8.46
C PRO A 165 -10.98 15.46 -7.17
N SER A 166 -10.45 14.83 -6.11
CA SER A 166 -10.13 15.47 -4.84
C SER A 166 -8.65 15.83 -4.69
N LEU A 167 -7.81 15.46 -5.65
CA LEU A 167 -6.46 16.02 -5.76
C LEU A 167 -6.51 17.51 -6.14
N PRO A 168 -5.54 18.32 -5.67
CA PRO A 168 -5.45 19.71 -6.08
C PRO A 168 -5.32 19.81 -7.62
N PRO A 169 -5.97 20.81 -8.25
CA PRO A 169 -5.83 21.00 -9.69
C PRO A 169 -4.38 21.37 -10.02
N ILE A 170 -3.83 20.71 -11.03
CA ILE A 170 -2.48 20.96 -11.49
C ILE A 170 -2.55 21.99 -12.61
N ASP A 171 -1.58 22.90 -12.64
CA ASP A 171 -1.54 23.94 -13.65
C ASP A 171 -1.50 23.31 -15.06
N PHE A 172 -2.51 23.64 -15.88
CA PHE A 172 -2.66 23.07 -17.20
C PHE A 172 -1.54 23.59 -18.10
N ARG A 173 -0.55 22.73 -18.39
CA ARG A 173 0.50 23.03 -19.37
C ARG A 173 0.11 22.48 -20.72
N ALA A 174 -0.14 23.37 -21.69
CA ALA A 174 -0.52 22.99 -23.04
C ALA A 174 0.55 22.10 -23.70
N PHE A 175 0.16 20.87 -24.08
CA PHE A 175 0.83 19.96 -25.01
C PHE A 175 2.36 19.98 -24.98
N ASN A 176 2.93 19.53 -23.88
CA ASN A 176 4.29 19.00 -23.88
C ASN A 176 4.22 17.57 -23.34
N GLU A 177 4.47 16.59 -24.20
CA GLU A 177 4.49 15.15 -23.86
C GLU A 177 5.47 14.84 -22.71
N ASN A 178 6.43 15.75 -22.45
CA ASN A 178 7.42 15.66 -21.38
C ASN A 178 7.29 16.79 -20.32
N GLY A 179 6.25 17.65 -20.39
CA GLY A 179 6.15 18.89 -19.62
C GLY A 179 5.55 18.77 -18.22
N GLY A 180 5.08 17.57 -17.86
CA GLY A 180 4.54 17.23 -16.55
C GLY A 180 5.61 16.79 -15.53
N ILE A 181 6.85 16.55 -15.95
CA ILE A 181 7.94 16.19 -15.04
C ILE A 181 8.20 17.37 -14.10
N GLY A 182 8.18 17.11 -12.78
CA GLY A 182 8.26 18.11 -11.71
C GLY A 182 6.96 18.85 -11.40
N ALA A 183 5.82 18.50 -12.03
CA ALA A 183 4.51 19.04 -11.65
C ALA A 183 3.86 18.11 -10.61
N THR A 184 4.02 18.47 -9.33
CA THR A 184 3.34 17.82 -8.21
C THR A 184 1.91 18.33 -8.06
N ALA A 185 1.00 17.45 -7.65
CA ALA A 185 -0.34 17.85 -7.25
C ALA A 185 -0.32 18.67 -5.95
N TRP A 186 0.68 18.48 -5.09
CA TRP A 186 0.73 19.08 -3.77
C TRP A 186 1.40 20.46 -3.77
N GLN A 187 0.74 21.49 -3.26
CA GLN A 187 1.40 22.74 -2.91
C GLN A 187 2.29 22.57 -1.68
N PRO A 188 3.28 23.45 -1.47
CA PRO A 188 4.12 23.45 -0.28
C PRO A 188 3.31 23.48 1.03
N PRO A 189 3.86 22.94 2.14
CA PRO A 189 3.20 22.94 3.43
C PRO A 189 2.87 24.36 3.91
N LEU A 190 1.77 24.49 4.66
CA LEU A 190 1.32 25.79 5.21
C LEU A 190 2.19 26.33 6.35
N ILE A 191 3.14 25.53 6.82
CA ILE A 191 4.08 25.88 7.89
C ILE A 191 5.50 25.84 7.36
N GLN A 192 6.41 26.47 8.10
CA GLN A 192 7.85 26.34 7.90
C GLN A 192 8.49 25.93 9.22
N LEU A 193 9.22 24.82 9.22
CA LEU A 193 9.93 24.39 10.42
C LEU A 193 11.12 25.32 10.72
N GLU A 194 11.49 25.44 12.00
CA GLU A 194 12.68 26.18 12.41
C GLU A 194 13.96 25.52 11.90
N GLU A 195 13.97 24.17 11.89
CA GLU A 195 15.08 23.33 11.44
C GLU A 195 14.54 22.15 10.62
N TRP A 196 15.11 21.94 9.43
CA TRP A 196 14.81 20.80 8.57
C TRP A 196 16.01 20.47 7.65
N PRO A 197 16.39 19.18 7.48
CA PRO A 197 15.97 18.02 8.28
C PRO A 197 16.35 18.18 9.77
N PRO A 198 15.78 17.40 10.70
CA PRO A 198 16.19 17.45 12.09
C PRO A 198 17.66 17.11 12.26
N THR A 199 18.36 17.85 13.13
CA THR A 199 19.77 17.61 13.47
C THR A 199 20.66 17.41 12.23
N PRO A 200 20.85 18.44 11.37
CA PRO A 200 21.68 18.32 10.19
C PRO A 200 23.11 17.89 10.51
N LEU A 201 23.61 16.86 9.83
CA LEU A 201 24.98 16.35 9.99
C LEU A 201 25.99 17.17 9.19
N ASP A 202 27.09 17.59 9.84
CA ASP A 202 28.26 18.11 9.14
C ASP A 202 29.18 16.96 8.69
N PHE A 203 28.95 16.43 7.49
CA PHE A 203 29.74 15.32 6.95
C PHE A 203 31.24 15.60 6.81
N ASN A 204 31.67 16.87 6.81
CA ASN A 204 33.08 17.24 6.72
C ASN A 204 33.92 16.67 7.87
N GLN A 205 33.34 16.49 9.04
CA GLN A 205 34.05 15.99 10.22
C GLN A 205 34.51 14.53 10.03
N TYR A 206 33.77 13.74 9.25
CA TYR A 206 34.10 12.35 8.98
C TYR A 206 35.12 12.20 7.85
N ARG A 207 35.24 13.18 6.95
CA ARG A 207 36.15 13.15 5.79
C ARG A 207 36.00 11.88 4.93
N GLY A 208 34.76 11.39 4.79
CA GLY A 208 34.44 10.14 4.10
C GLY A 208 34.86 8.85 4.82
N ASP A 209 35.34 8.93 6.06
CA ASP A 209 35.74 7.75 6.85
C ASP A 209 34.52 7.14 7.57
N ILE A 210 34.05 6.01 7.04
CA ILE A 210 32.93 5.26 7.63
C ILE A 210 33.17 4.86 9.09
N ARG A 211 34.41 4.56 9.50
CA ARG A 211 34.65 4.17 10.90
C ARG A 211 34.44 5.33 11.86
N ARG A 212 34.86 6.53 11.47
CA ARG A 212 34.58 7.75 12.26
C ARG A 212 33.09 8.02 12.33
N PHE A 213 32.39 7.82 11.22
CA PHE A 213 30.95 8.04 11.15
C PHE A 213 30.15 7.05 12.01
N LEU A 214 30.53 5.76 12.03
CA LEU A 214 29.89 4.75 12.86
C LEU A 214 30.25 4.86 14.36
N ALA A 215 31.38 5.50 14.68
CA ALA A 215 31.84 5.72 16.06
C ALA A 215 31.24 6.97 16.71
N ASP A 216 30.68 7.89 15.92
CA ASP A 216 30.07 9.13 16.40
C ASP A 216 28.66 8.90 16.93
N MET A 217 28.57 8.41 18.16
CA MET A 217 27.31 8.12 18.84
C MET A 217 26.54 9.38 19.26
N ASP A 218 27.25 10.49 19.48
CA ASP A 218 26.68 11.71 20.07
C ASP A 218 25.77 12.45 19.08
N SER A 219 26.01 12.28 17.78
CA SER A 219 25.17 12.84 16.71
C SER A 219 24.02 11.94 16.27
N GLU A 220 23.85 10.76 16.89
CA GLU A 220 22.77 9.85 16.51
C GLU A 220 21.39 10.43 16.85
N PRO A 221 20.38 10.20 15.99
CA PRO A 221 19.03 10.68 16.25
C PRO A 221 18.46 10.00 17.51
N THR A 222 17.95 10.82 18.43
CA THR A 222 17.22 10.34 19.61
C THR A 222 15.72 10.28 19.33
N VAL A 223 14.96 9.49 20.08
CA VAL A 223 13.48 9.44 19.92
C VAL A 223 12.88 10.83 20.09
N ALA A 224 13.23 11.55 21.17
CA ALA A 224 12.75 12.91 21.40
C ALA A 224 13.17 13.89 20.29
N GLY A 225 14.44 13.82 19.84
CA GLY A 225 14.96 14.65 18.76
C GLY A 225 14.29 14.37 17.41
N SER A 226 13.85 13.14 17.16
CA SER A 226 13.08 12.79 15.97
C SER A 226 11.59 13.13 16.09
N MET A 227 11.00 13.12 17.29
CA MET A 227 9.56 13.28 17.50
C MET A 227 9.07 14.74 17.55
N PHE A 228 9.82 15.66 18.15
CA PHE A 228 9.32 17.02 18.40
C PHE A 228 9.86 18.03 17.38
N ARG A 229 8.96 18.83 16.81
CA ARG A 229 9.31 19.94 15.91
C ARG A 229 8.66 21.23 16.38
N ARG A 230 9.29 22.34 16.01
CA ARG A 230 8.73 23.68 16.17
C ARG A 230 8.73 24.39 14.82
N ASP A 231 7.64 25.07 14.52
CA ASP A 231 7.55 25.92 13.34
C ASP A 231 8.01 27.35 13.65
N ARG A 232 8.31 28.12 12.60
CA ARG A 232 8.71 29.54 12.72
C ARG A 232 7.62 30.44 13.31
N GLY A 233 6.39 29.96 13.38
CA GLY A 233 5.27 30.60 14.06
C GLY A 233 5.25 30.33 15.58
N GLY A 234 6.16 29.50 16.09
CA GLY A 234 6.25 29.11 17.49
C GLY A 234 5.29 28.00 17.90
N ASN A 235 4.65 27.31 16.96
CA ASN A 235 3.77 26.17 17.27
C ASN A 235 4.57 24.88 17.42
N ASP A 236 4.16 24.06 18.38
CA ASP A 236 4.75 22.75 18.65
C ASP A 236 4.03 21.66 17.87
N TRP A 237 4.83 20.79 17.26
CA TRP A 237 4.41 19.69 16.41
C TRP A 237 5.03 18.37 16.89
N VAL A 238 4.30 17.29 16.69
CA VAL A 238 4.72 15.91 16.96
C VAL A 238 4.71 15.15 15.64
N VAL A 239 5.80 14.42 15.37
CA VAL A 239 5.93 13.52 14.22
C VAL A 239 5.10 12.26 14.48
N LEU A 240 4.24 11.89 13.52
CA LEU A 240 3.51 10.62 13.51
C LEU A 240 4.15 9.59 12.57
N GLU A 241 4.74 10.07 11.49
CA GLU A 241 5.56 9.27 10.58
C GLU A 241 6.67 10.15 10.02
N SER A 242 7.85 9.60 9.79
CA SER A 242 8.90 10.30 9.03
C SER A 242 9.91 9.35 8.43
N VAL A 243 10.53 9.79 7.34
CA VAL A 243 11.78 9.24 6.83
C VAL A 243 12.73 10.40 6.62
N ILE A 244 13.84 10.42 7.34
CA ILE A 244 14.90 11.41 7.24
C ILE A 244 16.11 10.77 6.58
N LYS A 245 16.62 11.38 5.51
CA LYS A 245 17.80 10.91 4.79
C LYS A 245 18.84 12.02 4.73
N GLN A 246 20.01 11.74 5.28
CA GLN A 246 21.16 12.63 5.21
C GLN A 246 22.29 11.92 4.46
N VAL A 247 22.72 12.49 3.34
CA VAL A 247 23.78 11.92 2.49
C VAL A 247 24.91 12.93 2.38
N ASP A 248 26.15 12.44 2.44
CA ASP A 248 27.33 13.27 2.25
C ASP A 248 27.27 14.02 0.89
N PRO A 249 27.16 15.35 0.90
CA PRO A 249 27.03 16.14 -0.32
C PRO A 249 28.30 16.14 -1.17
N GLN A 250 29.46 15.77 -0.60
CA GLN A 250 30.73 15.68 -1.31
C GLN A 250 30.96 14.32 -1.97
N ALA A 251 30.02 13.37 -1.81
CA ALA A 251 30.04 12.12 -2.54
C ALA A 251 30.07 12.40 -4.06
N ARG A 252 31.09 11.91 -4.77
CA ARG A 252 31.20 12.09 -6.23
C ARG A 252 30.00 11.43 -6.90
N LYS A 253 29.32 12.11 -7.82
CA LYS A 253 28.27 11.50 -8.67
C LYS A 253 28.82 10.22 -9.32
N GLY A 254 28.33 9.05 -8.90
CA GLY A 254 28.80 7.74 -9.33
C GLY A 254 29.59 6.94 -8.29
N TRP A 255 29.88 7.46 -7.10
CA TRP A 255 30.40 6.69 -5.97
C TRP A 255 29.58 7.09 -4.77
N ARG A 256 28.65 6.23 -4.33
CA ARG A 256 27.75 6.59 -3.23
C ARG A 256 28.59 6.83 -1.93
N GLY A 257 28.14 7.74 -1.04
CA GLY A 257 28.91 8.24 0.10
C GLY A 257 28.38 7.78 1.47
N LEU A 258 28.81 8.45 2.54
CA LEU A 258 28.25 8.26 3.88
C LEU A 258 26.77 8.63 3.88
N ARG A 259 25.95 7.82 4.53
CA ARG A 259 24.50 8.03 4.65
C ARG A 259 24.04 7.72 6.06
N GLU A 260 23.24 8.61 6.62
CA GLU A 260 22.31 8.31 7.71
C GLU A 260 20.88 8.26 7.17
N GLN A 261 20.11 7.26 7.59
CA GLN A 261 18.68 7.24 7.41
C GLN A 261 18.00 6.99 8.76
N ALA A 262 17.02 7.81 9.13
CA ALA A 262 16.19 7.62 10.31
C ALA A 262 14.72 7.53 9.91
N ALA A 263 13.96 6.73 10.63
CA ALA A 263 12.52 6.60 10.45
C ALA A 263 11.81 6.63 11.81
N VAL A 264 10.60 7.16 11.77
CA VAL A 264 9.64 7.11 12.88
C VAL A 264 8.34 6.57 12.31
N ASP A 265 7.82 5.52 12.94
CA ASP A 265 6.46 5.04 12.74
C ASP A 265 5.72 5.06 14.08
N THR A 266 4.43 5.40 14.07
CA THR A 266 3.65 5.44 15.32
C THR A 266 2.33 4.68 15.24
N LEU A 267 1.94 4.10 16.38
CA LEU A 267 0.70 3.34 16.56
C LEU A 267 -0.07 3.89 17.76
N LEU A 268 -1.39 3.80 17.74
CA LEU A 268 -2.25 4.09 18.88
C LEU A 268 -2.63 2.78 19.58
N ILE A 269 -2.60 2.82 20.91
CA ILE A 269 -3.03 1.75 21.81
C ILE A 269 -3.77 2.36 23.02
N ALA A 270 -4.59 1.56 23.69
CA ALA A 270 -5.12 1.93 25.01
C ALA A 270 -3.96 2.25 25.98
N ALA A 271 -4.07 3.36 26.72
CA ALA A 271 -2.98 3.86 27.54
C ALA A 271 -2.53 2.88 28.65
N ASP A 272 -3.46 2.07 29.16
CA ASP A 272 -3.21 1.04 30.19
C ASP A 272 -2.53 -0.23 29.64
N ALA A 273 -2.59 -0.47 28.32
CA ALA A 273 -1.95 -1.60 27.67
C ALA A 273 -0.58 -1.26 27.05
N ALA A 274 -0.21 0.02 26.97
CA ALA A 274 0.99 0.47 26.25
C ALA A 274 2.31 -0.06 26.83
N GLU A 275 2.44 -0.08 28.15
CA GLU A 275 3.64 -0.57 28.84
C GLU A 275 3.83 -2.07 28.70
N GLU A 276 2.73 -2.83 28.83
CA GLU A 276 2.72 -4.27 28.63
C GLU A 276 3.04 -4.62 27.17
N PHE A 277 2.47 -3.90 26.21
CA PHE A 277 2.75 -4.08 24.79
C PHE A 277 4.24 -3.94 24.46
N LEU A 278 4.88 -2.87 24.94
CA LEU A 278 6.32 -2.66 24.70
C LEU A 278 7.18 -3.77 25.30
N THR A 279 6.78 -4.30 26.46
CA THR A 279 7.51 -5.37 27.14
C THR A 279 7.45 -6.69 26.36
N ASP A 280 6.31 -6.98 25.71
CA ASP A 280 6.10 -8.22 24.96
C ASP A 280 6.45 -8.12 23.47
N LEU A 281 6.74 -6.91 22.96
CA LEU A 281 7.07 -6.68 21.56
C LEU A 281 8.36 -7.42 21.18
N PRO A 282 8.31 -8.36 20.21
CA PRO A 282 9.47 -9.13 19.80
C PRO A 282 10.60 -8.23 19.30
N ASP A 283 11.81 -8.79 19.28
CA ASP A 283 12.96 -8.15 18.65
C ASP A 283 12.99 -8.36 17.13
N ASP A 284 11.89 -8.01 16.49
CA ASP A 284 11.74 -8.12 15.05
C ASP A 284 12.35 -6.91 14.32
N PRO A 285 12.89 -7.09 13.11
CA PRO A 285 13.34 -5.99 12.26
C PRO A 285 12.27 -4.90 12.13
N HIS A 286 12.70 -3.63 12.10
CA HIS A 286 11.81 -2.45 12.06
C HIS A 286 10.62 -2.60 11.09
N HIS A 287 10.87 -3.10 9.88
CA HIS A 287 9.89 -3.25 8.82
C HIS A 287 8.76 -4.26 9.13
N GLN A 288 8.98 -5.21 10.05
CA GLN A 288 8.01 -6.26 10.34
C GLN A 288 6.86 -5.81 11.25
N ILE A 289 7.03 -4.73 12.03
CA ILE A 289 5.96 -4.24 12.92
C ILE A 289 4.88 -3.50 12.12
N PRO A 290 5.20 -2.59 11.17
CA PRO A 290 4.21 -2.06 10.24
C PRO A 290 3.52 -3.15 9.40
N ASP A 291 4.25 -4.21 9.01
CA ASP A 291 3.69 -5.34 8.27
C ASP A 291 2.58 -6.09 9.03
N LEU A 292 2.51 -5.98 10.37
CA LEU A 292 1.40 -6.54 11.17
C LEU A 292 0.03 -5.95 10.78
N PHE A 293 0.01 -4.78 10.15
CA PHE A 293 -1.22 -4.06 9.78
C PHE A 293 -1.53 -4.10 8.28
N ASP A 294 -0.73 -4.83 7.48
CA ASP A 294 -0.86 -4.98 6.01
C ASP A 294 -1.26 -3.66 5.31
N SER A 295 -0.41 -2.65 5.48
CA SER A 295 -0.71 -1.28 5.08
C SER A 295 0.00 -0.91 3.77
N HIS A 296 -0.09 -1.74 2.72
CA HIS A 296 0.38 -1.41 1.35
C HIS A 296 -0.15 -0.05 0.80
N GLY A 297 -0.97 0.65 1.58
CA GLY A 297 -1.38 2.01 1.36
C GLY A 297 -2.55 2.08 0.40
N HIS A 298 -3.20 3.23 0.37
CA HIS A 298 -4.21 3.54 -0.63
C HIS A 298 -3.54 3.80 -1.96
N THR A 299 -3.29 2.74 -2.73
CA THR A 299 -2.79 2.86 -4.11
C THR A 299 -3.95 2.72 -5.09
N GLY A 300 -4.42 3.85 -5.64
CA GLY A 300 -5.49 3.88 -6.65
C GLY A 300 -6.87 3.35 -6.19
N CYS A 301 -7.05 3.03 -4.91
CA CYS A 301 -8.27 2.41 -4.39
C CYS A 301 -9.27 3.42 -3.79
N CYS A 302 -8.77 4.46 -3.14
CA CYS A 302 -9.56 5.53 -2.53
C CYS A 302 -9.15 6.87 -3.13
N TYR A 303 -10.10 7.79 -3.29
CA TYR A 303 -9.75 9.19 -3.50
C TYR A 303 -9.22 9.79 -2.19
N VAL A 304 -8.28 10.74 -2.25
CA VAL A 304 -7.69 11.34 -1.04
C VAL A 304 -8.77 11.97 -0.16
N GLY A 305 -9.76 12.62 -0.76
CA GLY A 305 -10.90 13.22 -0.06
C GLY A 305 -11.90 12.22 0.53
N GLU A 306 -11.83 10.95 0.16
CA GLU A 306 -12.65 9.87 0.74
C GLU A 306 -11.98 9.23 1.96
N VAL A 307 -10.65 9.29 2.06
CA VAL A 307 -9.91 8.73 3.20
C VAL A 307 -10.24 9.56 4.45
N GLY A 308 -10.67 8.89 5.52
CA GLY A 308 -10.99 9.53 6.80
C GLY A 308 -12.32 10.28 6.92
N ARG A 309 -13.16 10.30 5.86
CA ARG A 309 -14.49 10.94 5.90
C ARG A 309 -15.62 9.99 5.55
N VAL A 310 -15.95 9.93 4.27
CA VAL A 310 -17.04 9.15 3.69
C VAL A 310 -16.41 8.36 2.56
N GLY A 311 -16.56 7.05 2.59
CA GLY A 311 -16.22 6.22 1.45
C GLY A 311 -16.44 4.75 1.77
N GLY A 312 -16.27 3.93 0.75
CA GLY A 312 -16.49 2.50 0.85
C GLY A 312 -15.59 1.75 1.81
N SER A 313 -15.94 0.49 2.01
CA SER A 313 -15.07 -0.51 2.61
C SER A 313 -13.76 -0.66 1.82
N CYS A 314 -12.63 -0.26 2.42
CA CYS A 314 -11.29 -0.47 1.88
C CYS A 314 -10.39 -1.09 2.96
N CYS A 315 -9.62 -2.12 2.61
CA CYS A 315 -8.77 -2.87 3.55
C CYS A 315 -7.66 -2.01 4.17
N HIS A 316 -7.21 -0.98 3.45
CA HIS A 316 -6.19 -0.03 3.91
C HIS A 316 -6.75 1.12 4.76
N ARG A 317 -8.08 1.17 4.99
CA ARG A 317 -8.65 2.10 5.98
C ARG A 317 -8.48 1.52 7.37
N HIS A 318 -7.95 2.31 8.28
CA HIS A 318 -7.71 1.95 9.67
C HIS A 318 -8.64 2.78 10.57
N ASP A 319 -9.88 2.33 10.72
CA ASP A 319 -11.00 3.04 11.37
C ASP A 319 -11.25 2.63 12.83
N GLN A 320 -10.61 1.56 13.30
CA GLN A 320 -10.78 1.01 14.63
C GLN A 320 -9.50 0.35 15.14
N LEU A 321 -9.37 0.24 16.46
CA LEU A 321 -8.35 -0.58 17.10
C LEU A 321 -8.59 -2.06 16.75
N ARG A 322 -7.64 -2.68 16.05
CA ARG A 322 -7.69 -4.08 15.61
C ARG A 322 -6.90 -4.98 16.56
N PRO A 323 -7.37 -6.21 16.84
CA PRO A 323 -6.60 -7.18 17.59
C PRO A 323 -5.35 -7.61 16.80
N ILE A 324 -4.20 -7.58 17.44
CA ILE A 324 -2.91 -8.06 16.94
C ILE A 324 -2.33 -9.00 17.98
N GLU A 325 -1.88 -10.16 17.52
CA GLU A 325 -1.22 -11.15 18.37
C GLU A 325 0.27 -10.80 18.46
N VAL A 326 0.75 -10.60 19.69
CA VAL A 326 2.16 -10.36 19.99
C VAL A 326 2.57 -11.35 21.07
N GLY A 327 3.46 -12.27 20.72
CA GLY A 327 3.79 -13.41 21.57
C GLY A 327 2.56 -14.28 21.83
N ASN A 328 2.15 -14.37 23.11
CA ASN A 328 0.97 -15.13 23.54
C ASN A 328 -0.19 -14.22 23.99
N LYS A 329 -0.17 -12.93 23.63
CA LYS A 329 -1.15 -11.95 24.06
C LYS A 329 -1.74 -11.20 22.86
N THR A 330 -3.00 -10.80 23.02
CA THR A 330 -3.71 -9.98 22.04
C THR A 330 -3.73 -8.53 22.51
N PHE A 331 -3.20 -7.63 21.68
CA PHE A 331 -3.29 -6.18 21.89
C PHE A 331 -4.22 -5.55 20.86
N ARG A 332 -4.81 -4.40 21.19
CA ARG A 332 -5.67 -3.66 20.26
C ARG A 332 -4.97 -2.39 19.81
N LEU A 333 -4.61 -2.32 18.54
CA LEU A 333 -3.77 -1.26 17.97
C LEU A 333 -4.38 -0.70 16.69
N VAL A 334 -4.01 0.53 16.34
CA VAL A 334 -4.31 1.13 15.04
C VAL A 334 -3.16 2.04 14.61
N PRO A 335 -2.74 2.04 13.33
CA PRO A 335 -1.79 3.03 12.83
C PRO A 335 -2.30 4.46 13.03
N THR A 336 -1.38 5.40 13.26
CA THR A 336 -1.70 6.84 13.32
C THR A 336 -1.85 7.47 11.94
N VAL A 337 -1.35 6.79 10.90
CA VAL A 337 -1.30 7.29 9.53
C VAL A 337 -1.78 6.24 8.52
N GLU A 338 -2.13 6.71 7.33
CA GLU A 338 -2.46 5.90 6.15
C GLU A 338 -1.67 6.43 4.94
N GLN A 339 -0.85 5.58 4.33
CA GLN A 339 -0.12 5.91 3.11
C GLN A 339 -1.10 6.08 1.95
N TYR A 340 -0.88 7.07 1.09
CA TYR A 340 -1.70 7.33 -0.09
C TYR A 340 -0.81 7.51 -1.33
N SER A 341 -1.22 6.89 -2.44
CA SER A 341 -0.56 7.00 -3.73
C SER A 341 -1.57 6.98 -4.87
N TRP A 342 -1.46 7.95 -5.77
CA TRP A 342 -2.27 8.04 -6.98
C TRP A 342 -1.37 8.12 -8.21
N GLU A 343 -1.42 7.09 -9.05
CA GLU A 343 -0.47 6.89 -10.14
C GLU A 343 -0.73 7.84 -11.31
N GLY A 344 0.16 8.82 -11.48
CA GLY A 344 0.09 9.78 -12.58
C GLY A 344 0.64 9.29 -13.92
N SER A 345 1.53 8.29 -13.89
CA SER A 345 2.30 7.90 -15.09
C SER A 345 1.52 7.01 -16.07
N VAL A 346 0.56 6.25 -15.56
CA VAL A 346 -0.17 5.21 -16.32
C VAL A 346 -1.69 5.35 -16.20
N LEU A 347 -2.20 5.63 -15.01
CA LEU A 347 -3.64 5.67 -14.74
C LEU A 347 -4.18 7.10 -14.92
N ASP A 348 -3.70 8.02 -14.09
CA ASP A 348 -4.14 9.42 -14.11
C ASP A 348 -3.18 10.30 -14.90
N CYS A 349 -3.28 10.23 -16.23
CA CYS A 349 -2.49 11.09 -17.11
C CYS A 349 -2.88 12.59 -17.03
N SER A 350 -3.77 13.00 -16.12
CA SER A 350 -4.02 14.43 -15.83
C SER A 350 -2.99 15.02 -14.86
N ILE A 351 -2.23 14.17 -14.17
CA ILE A 351 -1.19 14.58 -13.23
C ILE A 351 0.21 14.23 -13.72
N GLY A 352 1.19 15.12 -13.50
CA GLY A 352 2.53 14.97 -14.06
C GLY A 352 3.32 13.81 -13.45
N GLU A 353 3.30 13.72 -12.12
CA GLU A 353 3.94 12.68 -11.33
C GLU A 353 2.93 12.00 -10.42
N THR A 354 3.27 10.81 -9.92
CA THR A 354 2.45 10.11 -8.92
C THR A 354 2.28 11.00 -7.69
N ALA A 355 1.02 11.27 -7.32
CA ALA A 355 0.71 12.02 -6.11
C ALA A 355 0.78 11.06 -4.92
N SER A 356 1.87 11.14 -4.17
CA SER A 356 2.06 10.35 -2.94
C SER A 356 2.05 11.27 -1.72
N THR A 357 1.46 10.83 -0.62
CA THR A 357 1.52 11.53 0.67
C THR A 357 1.14 10.58 1.80
N VAL A 358 1.22 11.08 3.04
CA VAL A 358 0.77 10.41 4.24
C VAL A 358 -0.44 11.15 4.78
N LEU A 359 -1.49 10.40 5.10
CA LEU A 359 -2.75 10.91 5.64
C LEU A 359 -2.86 10.55 7.13
N PRO A 360 -3.58 11.32 7.97
CA PRO A 360 -3.93 10.85 9.30
C PRO A 360 -4.81 9.61 9.18
N SER A 361 -4.70 8.65 10.10
CA SER A 361 -5.52 7.44 9.99
C SER A 361 -7.01 7.76 10.09
N THR A 362 -7.82 6.94 9.44
CA THR A 362 -9.29 7.05 9.43
C THR A 362 -9.84 7.08 10.86
N PHE A 363 -9.20 6.35 11.79
CA PHE A 363 -9.51 6.32 13.21
C PHE A 363 -9.44 7.71 13.86
N ILE A 364 -8.42 8.52 13.53
CA ILE A 364 -8.28 9.89 14.04
C ILE A 364 -9.25 10.81 13.31
N GLN A 365 -9.32 10.72 11.98
CA GLN A 365 -10.08 11.66 11.17
C GLN A 365 -11.59 11.64 11.47
N GLN A 366 -12.17 10.46 11.73
CA GLN A 366 -13.61 10.31 11.98
C GLN A 366 -14.11 11.03 13.24
N THR A 367 -13.25 11.32 14.21
CA THR A 367 -13.59 12.08 15.43
C THR A 367 -13.01 13.49 15.46
N ALA A 368 -12.02 13.80 14.62
CA ALA A 368 -11.30 15.08 14.67
C ALA A 368 -12.08 16.27 14.08
N GLY A 369 -13.09 16.04 13.23
CA GLY A 369 -13.90 17.11 12.62
C GLY A 369 -13.09 18.05 11.71
N LEU A 370 -12.02 17.55 11.08
CA LEU A 370 -11.07 18.35 10.31
C LEU A 370 -11.42 18.45 8.83
N THR A 371 -10.93 19.51 8.20
CA THR A 371 -11.09 19.73 6.76
C THR A 371 -9.77 19.52 6.03
N PHE A 372 -9.73 18.59 5.07
CA PHE A 372 -8.61 18.45 4.15
C PHE A 372 -8.44 19.73 3.31
N ASP A 373 -7.24 20.30 3.32
CA ASP A 373 -6.89 21.43 2.47
C ASP A 373 -6.60 20.93 1.05
N MET A 374 -7.41 21.32 0.08
CA MET A 374 -7.19 20.94 -1.32
C MET A 374 -6.00 21.66 -1.97
N ARG A 375 -5.20 22.43 -1.22
CA ARG A 375 -3.96 23.04 -1.74
C ARG A 375 -2.76 22.14 -1.49
N GLY A 376 -2.66 21.53 -0.32
CA GLY A 376 -1.53 20.69 0.06
C GLY A 376 -1.99 19.72 1.14
N PRO A 377 -1.23 18.66 1.42
CA PRO A 377 -1.63 17.60 2.34
C PRO A 377 -1.65 18.06 3.82
N SER A 378 -2.55 18.98 4.16
CA SER A 378 -2.80 19.52 5.49
C SER A 378 -4.26 19.33 5.87
N TRP A 379 -4.52 19.12 7.16
CA TRP A 379 -5.88 19.04 7.73
C TRP A 379 -6.09 20.21 8.65
N LEU A 380 -7.10 21.01 8.35
CA LEU A 380 -7.40 22.26 9.02
C LEU A 380 -8.51 22.08 10.06
N ASN A 381 -8.42 22.80 11.16
CA ASN A 381 -9.54 22.96 12.08
C ASN A 381 -10.60 23.92 11.50
N ALA A 382 -11.71 24.12 12.22
CA ALA A 382 -12.78 25.03 11.81
C ALA A 382 -12.35 26.50 11.64
N ALA A 383 -11.23 26.91 12.26
CA ALA A 383 -10.65 28.25 12.11
C ALA A 383 -9.68 28.35 10.92
N GLY A 384 -9.43 27.26 10.19
CA GLY A 384 -8.50 27.22 9.06
C GLY A 384 -7.03 27.05 9.46
N HIS A 385 -6.73 26.74 10.73
CA HIS A 385 -5.35 26.47 11.16
C HIS A 385 -4.98 25.00 10.93
N PRO A 386 -3.75 24.71 10.46
CA PRO A 386 -3.30 23.34 10.25
C PRO A 386 -3.18 22.61 11.59
N ILE A 387 -3.75 21.41 11.63
CA ILE A 387 -3.67 20.45 12.73
C ILE A 387 -2.80 19.27 12.34
N PHE A 388 -2.90 18.81 11.09
CA PHE A 388 -1.95 17.86 10.51
C PHE A 388 -1.32 18.46 9.26
N THR A 389 -0.09 18.07 8.97
CA THR A 389 0.54 18.39 7.69
C THR A 389 1.59 17.35 7.32
N TYR A 390 1.61 16.95 6.06
CA TYR A 390 2.79 16.35 5.47
C TYR A 390 3.80 17.46 5.15
N TYR A 391 5.05 17.24 5.50
CA TYR A 391 6.13 18.22 5.40
C TYR A 391 7.29 17.63 4.62
N GLU A 392 7.67 18.31 3.55
CA GLU A 392 8.80 18.03 2.68
C GLU A 392 9.30 19.37 2.14
N GLU A 393 10.60 19.48 1.87
CA GLU A 393 11.20 20.65 1.26
C GLU A 393 11.83 20.28 -0.08
N GLU A 394 11.70 21.17 -1.07
CA GLU A 394 12.21 20.94 -2.42
C GLU A 394 13.72 20.63 -2.39
N GLY A 395 14.11 19.52 -3.03
CA GLY A 395 15.50 19.07 -3.10
C GLY A 395 15.98 18.25 -1.91
N ASN A 396 15.09 17.88 -0.98
CA ASN A 396 15.37 16.98 0.14
C ASN A 396 14.48 15.73 0.06
N ASP A 397 15.07 14.53 0.04
CA ASP A 397 14.36 13.25 0.02
C ASP A 397 13.80 12.84 1.41
N SER A 398 13.77 13.78 2.36
CA SER A 398 13.25 13.60 3.72
C SER A 398 11.84 14.16 3.83
N HIS A 399 10.97 13.43 4.51
CA HIS A 399 9.60 13.84 4.79
C HIS A 399 9.19 13.54 6.22
N ALA A 400 8.17 14.24 6.70
CA ALA A 400 7.47 13.90 7.95
C ALA A 400 5.98 14.21 7.86
N PHE A 401 5.16 13.37 8.47
CA PHE A 401 3.78 13.66 8.78
C PHE A 401 3.64 14.16 10.23
N LEU A 402 3.16 15.39 10.39
CA LEU A 402 3.14 16.12 11.65
C LEU A 402 1.71 16.31 12.16
N VAL A 403 1.55 16.33 13.47
CA VAL A 403 0.34 16.74 14.17
C VAL A 403 0.62 17.83 15.19
N SER A 404 -0.29 18.78 15.37
CA SER A 404 -0.19 19.79 16.43
C SER A 404 -0.13 19.12 17.81
N ALA A 405 0.87 19.50 18.62
CA ALA A 405 1.05 18.94 19.96
C ALA A 405 -0.18 19.16 20.85
N CYS A 406 -0.84 20.32 20.72
CA CYS A 406 -2.05 20.64 21.47
C CYS A 406 -3.21 19.69 21.10
N PHE A 407 -3.42 19.47 19.80
CA PHE A 407 -4.43 18.54 19.32
C PHE A 407 -4.16 17.12 19.80
N LEU A 408 -2.93 16.62 19.62
CA LEU A 408 -2.56 15.26 19.98
C LEU A 408 -2.76 15.00 21.47
N ARG A 409 -2.33 15.93 22.34
CA ARG A 409 -2.55 15.84 23.79
C ARG A 409 -4.03 15.67 24.15
N ASN A 410 -4.89 16.50 23.57
CA ASN A 410 -6.32 16.45 23.83
C ASN A 410 -6.93 15.13 23.33
N PHE A 411 -6.58 14.72 22.12
CA PHE A 411 -7.04 13.49 21.50
C PHE A 411 -6.68 12.26 22.34
N LEU A 412 -5.41 12.13 22.75
CA LEU A 412 -4.96 11.01 23.59
C LEU A 412 -5.65 11.00 24.95
N THR A 413 -5.85 12.18 25.56
CA THR A 413 -6.50 12.30 26.87
C THR A 413 -7.98 11.90 26.80
N GLU A 414 -8.71 12.43 25.82
CA GLU A 414 -10.14 12.18 25.63
C GLU A 414 -10.42 10.70 25.35
N HIS A 415 -9.60 10.08 24.50
CA HIS A 415 -9.77 8.69 24.07
C HIS A 415 -9.04 7.68 24.97
N LYS A 416 -8.32 8.12 26.01
CA LYS A 416 -7.49 7.29 26.90
C LYS A 416 -6.48 6.42 26.15
N LEU A 417 -5.79 7.04 25.19
CA LEU A 417 -4.81 6.39 24.33
C LEU A 417 -3.39 6.83 24.69
N ALA A 418 -2.42 6.04 24.24
CA ALA A 418 -1.00 6.39 24.18
C ALA A 418 -0.49 6.13 22.77
N LEU A 419 0.61 6.79 22.38
CA LEU A 419 1.34 6.40 21.17
C LEU A 419 2.43 5.39 21.53
N ILE A 420 2.54 4.35 20.71
CA ILE A 420 3.77 3.61 20.54
C ILE A 420 4.58 4.32 19.46
N VAL A 421 5.87 4.51 19.72
CA VAL A 421 6.85 5.10 18.80
C VAL A 421 7.85 4.02 18.45
N LEU A 422 7.96 3.73 17.16
CA LEU A 422 8.95 2.84 16.59
C LEU A 422 10.00 3.73 15.93
N HIS A 423 11.13 3.89 16.61
CA HIS A 423 12.25 4.68 16.10
C HIS A 423 13.33 3.74 15.59
N TRP A 424 13.79 3.99 14.37
CA TRP A 424 14.88 3.25 13.75
C TRP A 424 15.81 4.21 13.05
N PHE A 425 17.10 3.91 13.07
CA PHE A 425 18.03 4.54 12.15
C PHE A 425 19.12 3.57 11.71
N ASP A 426 19.71 3.86 10.56
CA ASP A 426 20.95 3.27 10.07
C ASP A 426 21.99 4.33 9.69
N ARG A 427 23.26 3.93 9.81
CA ARG A 427 24.41 4.59 9.20
C ARG A 427 25.17 3.59 8.38
N MET A 428 25.52 3.96 7.16
CA MET A 428 26.32 3.13 6.28
C MET A 428 27.11 3.96 5.28
N GLU A 429 28.04 3.29 4.61
CA GLU A 429 28.66 3.78 3.39
C GLU A 429 27.93 3.13 2.21
N LEU A 430 27.24 3.93 1.41
CA LEU A 430 26.63 3.43 0.19
C LEU A 430 27.76 3.13 -0.82
N LYS A 431 27.72 2.00 -1.55
CA LYS A 431 28.69 1.72 -2.64
C LYS A 431 27.99 1.35 -3.94
N GLU A 432 28.69 1.43 -5.08
CA GLU A 432 28.15 0.99 -6.38
C GLU A 432 27.93 -0.53 -6.41
N ASP A 433 28.76 -1.31 -5.72
CA ASP A 433 28.71 -2.76 -5.70
C ASP A 433 27.80 -3.28 -4.57
N HIS A 434 26.73 -3.99 -4.94
CA HIS A 434 25.87 -4.68 -3.97
C HIS A 434 26.55 -5.97 -3.46
N SER A 435 27.85 -6.14 -3.72
CA SER A 435 28.63 -7.30 -3.34
C SER A 435 29.48 -7.02 -2.10
N GLY A 436 29.24 -7.79 -1.05
CA GLY A 436 30.11 -7.86 0.13
C GLY A 436 29.50 -7.26 1.40
N PRO A 437 30.08 -7.61 2.57
CA PRO A 437 29.66 -7.06 3.85
C PRO A 437 30.06 -5.58 3.99
N HIS A 438 29.16 -4.65 3.70
CA HIS A 438 29.40 -3.21 3.95
C HIS A 438 29.32 -2.90 5.46
N PRO A 439 30.20 -2.04 6.01
CA PRO A 439 30.07 -1.58 7.39
C PRO A 439 28.80 -0.78 7.58
N TYR A 440 28.08 -1.07 8.66
CA TYR A 440 26.90 -0.34 9.05
C TYR A 440 26.73 -0.36 10.57
N ALA A 441 26.02 0.63 11.08
CA ALA A 441 25.42 0.60 12.40
C ALA A 441 23.92 0.84 12.23
N GLU A 442 23.11 0.10 12.98
CA GLU A 442 21.69 0.34 13.10
C GLU A 442 21.31 0.38 14.57
N SER A 443 20.31 1.20 14.90
CA SER A 443 19.70 1.18 16.22
C SER A 443 18.19 1.18 16.07
N ARG A 444 17.53 0.46 16.98
CA ARG A 444 16.09 0.44 17.14
C ARG A 444 15.76 0.83 18.57
N ILE A 445 14.87 1.79 18.74
CA ILE A 445 14.34 2.19 20.04
C ILE A 445 12.82 2.20 19.92
N HIS A 446 12.16 1.41 20.76
CA HIS A 446 10.72 1.51 20.93
C HIS A 446 10.44 2.38 22.14
N ALA A 447 9.42 3.22 22.06
CA ALA A 447 9.02 4.06 23.17
C ALA A 447 7.51 4.15 23.27
N ARG A 448 7.01 4.53 24.44
CA ARG A 448 5.62 4.97 24.61
C ARG A 448 5.58 6.46 24.88
N MET A 449 4.63 7.15 24.27
CA MET A 449 4.30 8.53 24.56
C MET A 449 2.94 8.61 25.25
N SER A 450 2.92 9.16 26.46
CA SER A 450 1.68 9.40 27.22
C SER A 450 0.92 10.61 26.71
N ALA A 451 -0.32 10.78 27.18
CA ALA A 451 -1.18 11.89 26.77
C ALA A 451 -0.59 13.29 27.08
N ASP A 452 0.25 13.43 28.10
CA ASP A 452 0.99 14.68 28.39
C ASP A 452 2.23 14.88 27.51
N LEU A 453 2.42 14.04 26.48
CA LEU A 453 3.53 14.02 25.53
C LEU A 453 4.89 13.71 26.16
N LYS A 454 4.92 12.95 27.27
CA LYS A 454 6.18 12.42 27.81
C LYS A 454 6.54 11.11 27.14
N ILE A 455 7.80 11.00 26.73
CA ILE A 455 8.38 9.81 26.10
C ILE A 455 9.00 8.92 27.19
N PHE A 456 8.71 7.63 27.14
CA PHE A 456 9.33 6.59 27.94
C PHE A 456 9.94 5.58 26.98
N GLU A 457 11.26 5.61 26.87
CA GLU A 457 12.04 4.79 25.94
C GLU A 457 12.36 3.42 26.56
N ASP A 458 12.32 2.37 25.74
CA ASP A 458 12.93 1.08 26.07
C ASP A 458 14.44 1.12 25.79
N THR A 459 15.14 0.05 26.17
CA THR A 459 16.58 -0.09 25.96
C THR A 459 16.90 -0.12 24.45
N PRO A 460 17.82 0.73 23.96
CA PRO A 460 18.23 0.72 22.56
C PRO A 460 18.81 -0.63 22.13
N ARG A 461 18.35 -1.13 20.99
CA ARG A 461 18.84 -2.38 20.37
C ARG A 461 19.73 -2.02 19.21
N ARG A 462 21.04 -2.01 19.45
CA ARG A 462 22.05 -1.69 18.45
C ARG A 462 22.58 -2.95 17.80
N SER A 463 22.70 -2.91 16.48
CA SER A 463 23.35 -3.94 15.68
C SER A 463 24.30 -3.29 14.68
N GLY A 464 25.25 -4.03 14.15
CA GLY A 464 26.16 -3.47 13.16
C GLY A 464 27.28 -4.41 12.76
N ARG A 465 27.97 -4.04 11.68
CA ARG A 465 29.09 -4.79 11.11
C ARG A 465 30.27 -3.86 10.91
N GLY A 466 31.47 -4.33 11.25
CA GLY A 466 32.70 -3.54 11.09
C GLY A 466 32.88 -2.46 12.16
N LEU A 467 32.25 -2.63 13.33
CA LEU A 467 32.32 -1.72 14.48
C LEU A 467 33.64 -1.83 15.29
N GLY A 468 34.65 -2.56 14.78
CA GLY A 468 35.88 -2.92 15.49
C GLY A 468 37.16 -2.41 14.86
#